data_AF-A0A538R003-F1
#
_entry.id   AF-A0A538R003-F1
#
_cell.length_a   1.000
_cell.length_b   1.000
_cell.length_c   1.000
_cell.angle_alpha   90.00
_cell.angle_beta   90.00
_cell.angle_gamma   90.00
#
_symmetry.space_group_name_H-M   'P 1'
#
loop_
_entity.id
_entity.type
_entity.pdbx_description
1 polymer ?
#
loop_
_entity_poly.entity_id
_entity_poly.type
_entity_poly.pdbx_seq_one_letter_code
_entity_poly.pdbx_strand_id
1 'polypeptide(L)'
;MPFPAARRLLALAIWLALGLSPPPARPADGPRVLEGVHEGAAYRIEVPAGWNGGLVMFAHAYQREGPGAGAVQSEPLEAHLSERGYAWAAAGYRSLGYRPDWFIDDVGALRERLRSARPGGAVACLWNATGSRR
;
A
#
# COMPACT_ATOMS: atom_id res chain seq x y z
N MET A 1 41.02 -49.87 30.94
CA MET A 1 39.60 -49.51 30.71
C MET A 1 39.56 -48.05 30.28
N PRO A 2 39.26 -47.69 29.01
CA PRO A 2 39.09 -46.30 28.62
C PRO A 2 37.60 -45.89 28.55
N PHE A 3 37.27 -44.74 29.13
CA PHE A 3 35.95 -44.12 29.12
C PHE A 3 35.63 -43.46 27.76
N PRO A 4 34.38 -43.53 27.23
CA PRO A 4 33.94 -42.66 26.14
C PRO A 4 32.88 -41.65 26.62
N ALA A 5 33.29 -40.42 26.98
CA ALA A 5 32.38 -39.33 27.36
C ALA A 5 32.37 -38.16 26.35
N ALA A 6 32.88 -38.34 25.14
CA ALA A 6 33.13 -37.23 24.20
C ALA A 6 32.13 -37.15 23.02
N ARG A 7 30.88 -37.59 23.20
CA ARG A 7 29.94 -37.74 22.07
C ARG A 7 28.57 -37.07 22.24
N ARG A 8 28.45 -36.09 23.14
CA ARG A 8 27.17 -35.39 23.42
C ARG A 8 27.18 -33.88 23.25
N LEU A 9 28.32 -33.25 22.91
CA LEU A 9 28.39 -31.78 22.82
C LEU A 9 28.23 -31.21 21.40
N LEU A 10 28.18 -32.04 20.36
CA LEU A 10 28.13 -31.54 18.98
C LEU A 10 26.72 -31.34 18.39
N ALA A 11 25.65 -31.68 19.12
CA ALA A 11 24.29 -31.63 18.58
C ALA A 11 23.56 -30.29 18.84
N LEU A 12 24.07 -29.43 19.74
CA LEU A 12 23.37 -28.20 20.13
C LEU A 12 23.80 -26.95 19.32
N ALA A 13 24.98 -26.97 18.70
CA ALA A 13 25.49 -25.82 17.94
C ALA A 13 24.81 -25.64 16.56
N ILE A 14 24.25 -26.72 16.00
CA ILE A 14 23.64 -26.69 14.65
C ILE A 14 22.21 -26.12 14.68
N TRP A 15 21.51 -26.17 15.83
CA TRP A 15 20.18 -25.56 15.97
C TRP A 15 20.21 -24.03 16.11
N LEU A 16 21.31 -23.45 16.60
CA LEU A 16 21.43 -21.99 16.77
C LEU A 16 21.85 -21.28 15.47
N ALA A 17 22.53 -21.96 14.56
CA ALA A 17 23.03 -21.37 13.31
C ALA A 17 21.99 -21.35 12.17
N LEU A 18 20.89 -22.10 12.26
CA LEU A 18 19.93 -22.27 11.16
C LEU A 18 18.61 -21.47 11.34
N GLY A 19 18.41 -20.81 12.49
CA GLY A 19 17.20 -20.02 12.76
C GLY A 19 17.28 -18.55 12.33
N LEU A 20 18.45 -18.08 11.91
CA LEU A 20 18.72 -16.67 11.61
C LEU A 20 19.02 -16.46 10.12
N SER A 21 18.24 -17.06 9.23
CA SER A 21 18.24 -16.60 7.85
C SER A 21 17.55 -15.24 7.83
N PRO A 22 18.24 -14.12 7.49
CA PRO A 22 17.53 -12.87 7.23
C PRO A 22 16.48 -13.16 6.15
N PRO A 23 15.28 -12.55 6.25
CA PRO A 23 14.30 -12.69 5.18
C PRO A 23 14.99 -12.30 3.87
N PRO A 24 14.71 -13.01 2.75
CA PRO A 24 15.33 -12.69 1.48
C PRO A 24 15.14 -11.20 1.21
N ALA A 25 16.25 -10.48 1.00
CA ALA A 25 16.22 -9.07 0.66
C ALA A 25 15.41 -8.94 -0.62
N ARG A 26 14.22 -8.33 -0.51
CA ARG A 26 13.38 -8.06 -1.67
C ARG A 26 14.16 -7.10 -2.57
N PRO A 27 14.24 -7.35 -3.90
CA PRO A 27 14.87 -6.38 -4.79
C PRO A 27 14.23 -5.01 -4.55
N ALA A 28 15.06 -4.02 -4.23
CA ALA A 28 14.63 -2.64 -4.16
C ALA A 28 14.34 -2.18 -5.59
N ASP A 29 13.14 -2.46 -6.06
CA ASP A 29 12.58 -1.68 -7.15
C ASP A 29 12.63 -0.21 -6.70
N GLY A 30 13.20 0.69 -7.49
CA GLY A 30 13.17 2.12 -7.19
C GLY A 30 11.73 2.62 -6.97
N PRO A 31 11.53 3.81 -6.38
CA PRO A 31 10.19 4.35 -6.18
C PRO A 31 9.44 4.40 -7.51
N ARG A 32 8.15 4.04 -7.50
CA ARG A 32 7.31 4.02 -8.71
C ARG A 32 6.06 4.85 -8.50
N VAL A 33 5.73 5.65 -9.51
CA VAL A 33 4.46 6.37 -9.61
C VAL A 33 3.69 5.80 -10.80
N LEU A 34 2.44 5.42 -10.57
CA LEU A 34 1.54 4.90 -11.60
C LEU A 34 0.31 5.80 -11.68
N GLU A 35 0.01 6.27 -12.88
CA GLU A 35 -1.16 7.10 -13.15
C GLU A 35 -1.95 6.50 -14.31
N GLY A 36 -3.23 6.83 -14.39
CA GLY A 36 -4.08 6.40 -15.49
C GLY A 36 -5.56 6.57 -15.19
N VAL A 37 -6.39 5.85 -15.96
CA VAL A 37 -7.84 5.80 -15.76
C VAL A 37 -8.27 4.36 -15.51
N HIS A 38 -9.19 4.16 -14.59
CA HIS A 38 -9.79 2.87 -14.27
C HIS A 38 -11.30 3.04 -14.06
N GLU A 39 -12.11 2.29 -14.80
CA GLU A 39 -13.58 2.37 -14.73
C GLU A 39 -14.14 3.81 -14.88
N GLY A 40 -13.44 4.66 -15.63
CA GLY A 40 -13.82 6.06 -15.86
C GLY A 40 -13.34 7.07 -14.82
N ALA A 41 -12.68 6.63 -13.73
CA ALA A 41 -12.03 7.51 -12.77
C ALA A 41 -10.50 7.55 -13.01
N ALA A 42 -9.92 8.74 -13.01
CA ALA A 42 -8.47 8.89 -12.97
C ALA A 42 -7.91 8.36 -11.63
N TYR A 43 -6.68 7.83 -11.62
CA TYR A 43 -6.02 7.38 -10.41
C TYR A 43 -4.54 7.75 -10.37
N ARG A 44 -3.99 7.77 -9.16
CA ARG A 44 -2.55 7.80 -8.88
C ARG A 44 -2.21 6.77 -7.81
N ILE A 45 -1.10 6.08 -7.97
CA ILE A 45 -0.55 5.13 -7.01
C ILE A 45 0.94 5.44 -6.87
N GLU A 46 1.41 5.52 -5.63
CA GLU A 46 2.85 5.63 -5.35
C GLU A 46 3.32 4.45 -4.50
N VAL A 47 4.41 3.84 -4.94
CA VAL A 47 5.04 2.70 -4.30
C VAL A 47 6.47 3.09 -3.94
N PRO A 48 6.83 3.18 -2.65
CA PRO A 48 8.19 3.50 -2.25
C PRO A 48 9.16 2.35 -2.55
N ALA A 49 10.45 2.65 -2.68
CA ALA A 49 11.44 1.62 -2.98
C ALA A 49 11.54 0.52 -1.93
N GLY A 50 11.29 0.88 -0.67
CA GLY A 50 11.24 -0.02 0.49
C GLY A 50 9.84 -0.50 0.84
N TRP A 51 8.95 -0.69 -0.14
CA TRP A 51 7.55 -1.03 0.14
C TRP A 51 7.41 -2.28 1.02
N ASN A 52 6.80 -2.10 2.20
CA ASN A 52 6.60 -3.10 3.24
C ASN A 52 5.36 -3.99 3.02
N GLY A 53 4.63 -3.77 1.91
CA GLY A 53 3.41 -4.50 1.56
C GLY A 53 2.11 -3.89 2.06
N GLY A 54 2.18 -2.82 2.87
CA GLY A 54 1.03 -2.05 3.32
C GLY A 54 0.57 -1.04 2.26
N LEU A 55 -0.73 -0.96 2.03
CA LEU A 55 -1.36 -0.02 1.11
C LEU A 55 -2.32 0.90 1.87
N VAL A 56 -2.26 2.20 1.60
CA VAL A 56 -3.24 3.19 2.06
C VAL A 56 -4.09 3.65 0.87
N MET A 57 -5.40 3.47 0.96
CA MET A 57 -6.35 4.08 0.02
C MET A 57 -6.74 5.47 0.51
N PHE A 58 -6.47 6.50 -0.28
CA PHE A 58 -6.89 7.86 -0.02
C PHE A 58 -8.19 8.18 -0.77
N ALA A 59 -9.25 8.43 0.00
CA ALA A 59 -10.52 8.92 -0.51
C ALA A 59 -10.64 10.40 -0.15
N HIS A 60 -10.51 11.27 -1.15
CA HIS A 60 -10.54 12.70 -0.92
C HIS A 60 -11.96 13.23 -0.68
N ALA A 61 -12.06 14.40 -0.03
CA ALA A 61 -13.35 15.05 0.14
C ALA A 61 -13.95 15.52 -1.20
N TYR A 62 -15.24 15.78 -1.20
CA TYR A 62 -15.93 16.42 -2.33
C TYR A 62 -15.24 17.73 -2.75
N GLN A 63 -15.05 17.91 -4.05
CA GLN A 63 -14.32 19.07 -4.59
C GLN A 63 -15.23 20.26 -4.82
N ARG A 64 -16.22 20.12 -5.72
CA ARG A 64 -17.22 21.14 -6.08
C ARG A 64 -18.25 20.56 -7.03
N GLU A 65 -19.33 21.29 -7.28
CA GLU A 65 -20.36 20.88 -8.25
C GLU A 65 -19.91 21.23 -9.68
N GLY A 66 -20.26 20.39 -10.65
CA GLY A 66 -19.97 20.65 -12.05
C GLY A 66 -19.97 19.41 -12.94
N PRO A 67 -19.91 19.60 -14.27
CA PRO A 67 -19.84 18.50 -15.22
C PRO A 67 -18.43 17.86 -15.24
N GLY A 68 -18.35 16.60 -15.66
CA GLY A 68 -17.10 15.88 -15.88
C GLY A 68 -16.63 15.07 -14.68
N ALA A 69 -15.35 14.67 -14.71
CA ALA A 69 -14.69 13.89 -13.65
C ALA A 69 -14.01 14.81 -12.63
N GLY A 70 -13.84 14.31 -11.41
CA GLY A 70 -13.03 14.98 -10.39
C GLY A 70 -11.53 14.78 -10.64
N ALA A 71 -10.71 15.66 -10.03
CA ALA A 71 -9.26 15.55 -10.11
C ALA A 71 -8.72 14.53 -9.10
N VAL A 72 -7.66 13.79 -9.43
CA VAL A 72 -6.93 13.02 -8.43
C VAL A 72 -6.27 14.00 -7.44
N GLN A 73 -6.43 13.74 -6.14
CA GLN A 73 -5.74 14.49 -5.09
C GLN A 73 -4.66 13.61 -4.46
N SER A 74 -3.50 14.20 -4.19
CA SER A 74 -2.43 13.54 -3.44
C SER A 74 -2.82 13.31 -1.98
N GLU A 75 -2.36 12.20 -1.43
CA GLU A 75 -2.47 11.89 -0.01
C GLU A 75 -1.62 12.89 0.80
N PRO A 76 -2.22 13.70 1.71
CA PRO A 76 -1.46 14.68 2.50
C PRO A 76 -0.32 14.08 3.34
N LEU A 77 -0.37 12.79 3.65
CA LEU A 77 0.68 12.06 4.37
C LEU A 77 1.64 11.28 3.47
N GLU A 78 1.67 11.51 2.15
CA GLU A 78 2.47 10.74 1.18
C GLU A 78 3.94 10.57 1.59
N ALA A 79 4.60 11.63 2.07
CA ALA A 79 5.98 11.57 2.53
C ALA A 79 6.16 10.64 3.74
N HIS A 80 5.28 10.76 4.73
CA HIS A 80 5.33 9.92 5.93
C HIS A 80 5.03 8.45 5.64
N LEU A 81 4.10 8.19 4.72
CA LEU A 81 3.79 6.84 4.26
C LEU A 81 5.00 6.25 3.54
N SER A 82 5.61 7.00 2.62
CA SER A 82 6.81 6.60 1.89
C SER A 82 7.98 6.28 2.82
N GLU A 83 8.26 7.14 3.80
CA GLU A 83 9.30 6.94 4.83
C GLU A 83 9.09 5.65 5.64
N ARG A 84 7.84 5.29 5.93
CA ARG A 84 7.50 4.04 6.65
C ARG A 84 7.34 2.83 5.72
N GLY A 85 7.54 3.01 4.42
CA GLY A 85 7.44 1.96 3.42
C GLY A 85 6.00 1.57 3.06
N TYR A 86 5.00 2.43 3.27
CA TYR A 86 3.63 2.22 2.79
C TYR A 86 3.46 2.76 1.37
N ALA A 87 2.80 1.99 0.52
CA ALA A 87 2.28 2.50 -0.74
C ALA A 87 0.96 3.25 -0.48
N TRP A 88 0.62 4.20 -1.34
CA TRP A 88 -0.69 4.87 -1.29
C TRP A 88 -1.32 4.95 -2.68
N ALA A 89 -2.64 5.03 -2.72
CA ALA A 89 -3.41 5.13 -3.95
C ALA A 89 -4.63 6.03 -3.78
N ALA A 90 -4.92 6.85 -4.78
CA ALA A 90 -6.07 7.74 -4.82
C ALA A 90 -6.82 7.64 -6.16
N ALA A 91 -8.14 7.74 -6.10
CA ALA A 91 -9.01 7.90 -7.26
C ALA A 91 -9.53 9.35 -7.31
N GLY A 92 -9.68 9.92 -8.50
CA GLY A 92 -10.18 11.29 -8.71
C GLY A 92 -11.70 11.42 -8.80
N TYR A 93 -12.43 10.30 -8.78
CA TYR A 93 -13.87 10.18 -9.03
C TYR A 93 -14.30 10.43 -10.48
N ARG A 94 -15.15 9.54 -11.00
CA ARG A 94 -15.70 9.62 -12.36
C ARG A 94 -16.74 10.74 -12.54
N SER A 95 -17.15 11.37 -11.44
CA SER A 95 -18.04 12.53 -11.43
C SER A 95 -17.48 13.62 -10.53
N LEU A 96 -17.54 14.86 -11.01
CA LEU A 96 -17.23 16.05 -10.23
C LEU A 96 -18.40 16.42 -9.31
N GLY A 97 -19.65 16.26 -9.79
CA GLY A 97 -20.86 16.51 -9.01
C GLY A 97 -21.03 15.57 -7.82
N TYR A 98 -21.86 15.96 -6.85
CA TYR A 98 -22.01 15.24 -5.59
C TYR A 98 -22.66 13.84 -5.77
N ARG A 99 -21.84 12.80 -5.90
CA ARG A 99 -22.24 11.39 -6.07
C ARG A 99 -21.46 10.44 -5.14
N PRO A 100 -21.73 10.46 -3.83
CA PRO A 100 -21.02 9.61 -2.86
C PRO A 100 -21.08 8.11 -3.18
N ASP A 101 -22.18 7.66 -3.80
CA ASP A 101 -22.33 6.29 -4.29
C ASP A 101 -21.24 5.93 -5.30
N TRP A 102 -21.04 6.78 -6.31
CA TRP A 102 -20.00 6.57 -7.32
C TRP A 102 -18.59 6.74 -6.76
N PHE A 103 -18.40 7.64 -5.79
CA PHE A 103 -17.09 7.86 -5.15
C PHE A 103 -16.61 6.60 -4.41
N ILE A 104 -17.53 5.91 -3.72
CA ILE A 104 -17.26 4.65 -3.04
C ILE A 104 -16.92 3.56 -4.06
N ASP A 105 -17.69 3.47 -5.14
CA ASP A 105 -17.46 2.50 -6.21
C ASP A 105 -16.10 2.71 -6.88
N ASP A 106 -15.68 3.96 -7.12
CA ASP A 106 -14.41 4.32 -7.74
C ASP A 106 -13.20 3.91 -6.88
N VAL A 107 -13.24 4.22 -5.59
CA VAL A 107 -12.21 3.79 -4.63
C VAL A 107 -12.21 2.28 -4.50
N GLY A 108 -13.40 1.66 -4.48
CA GLY A 108 -13.60 0.22 -4.49
C GLY A 108 -12.91 -0.44 -5.68
N ALA A 109 -13.24 -0.04 -6.90
CA ALA A 109 -12.68 -0.56 -8.14
C ALA A 109 -11.16 -0.45 -8.17
N LEU A 110 -10.60 0.70 -7.79
CA LEU A 110 -9.15 0.89 -7.71
C LEU A 110 -8.49 -0.08 -6.73
N ARG A 111 -9.09 -0.27 -5.54
CA ARG A 111 -8.62 -1.27 -4.56
C ARG A 111 -8.65 -2.68 -5.14
N GLU A 112 -9.68 -3.05 -5.89
CA GLU A 112 -9.78 -4.38 -6.50
C GLU A 112 -8.74 -4.62 -7.59
N ARG A 113 -8.45 -3.60 -8.40
CA ARG A 113 -7.33 -3.62 -9.36
C ARG A 113 -6.00 -3.86 -8.67
N LEU A 114 -5.74 -3.18 -7.56
CA LEU A 114 -4.51 -3.33 -6.78
C LEU A 114 -4.39 -4.72 -6.14
N ARG A 115 -5.50 -5.24 -5.59
CA ARG A 115 -5.56 -6.60 -5.03
C ARG A 115 -5.33 -7.68 -6.10
N SER A 116 -5.88 -7.48 -7.30
CA SER A 116 -5.70 -8.43 -8.42
C SER A 116 -4.26 -8.42 -8.93
N ALA A 117 -3.57 -7.27 -8.89
CA ALA A 117 -2.15 -7.18 -9.21
C ALA A 117 -1.24 -7.83 -8.15
N ARG A 118 -1.68 -7.94 -6.88
CA ARG A 118 -0.94 -8.62 -5.81
C ARG A 118 -1.87 -9.29 -4.78
N PRO A 119 -2.13 -10.60 -4.89
CA PRO A 119 -2.86 -11.33 -3.86
C PRO A 119 -2.05 -11.39 -2.55
N GLY A 120 -2.64 -10.97 -1.42
CA GLY A 120 -2.10 -11.19 -0.06
C GLY A 120 -1.52 -9.97 0.69
N GLY A 121 -1.56 -8.76 0.15
CA GLY A 121 -1.13 -7.53 0.85
C GLY A 121 -2.19 -6.96 1.81
N ALA A 122 -1.76 -6.31 2.90
CA ALA A 122 -2.66 -5.62 3.83
C ALA A 122 -3.08 -4.25 3.28
N VAL A 123 -4.38 -3.95 3.31
CA VAL A 123 -4.95 -2.68 2.81
C VAL A 123 -5.62 -1.93 3.96
N ALA A 124 -5.19 -0.69 4.19
CA ALA A 124 -5.85 0.28 5.05
C ALA A 124 -6.54 1.35 4.19
N CYS A 125 -7.71 1.83 4.62
CA CYS A 125 -8.39 2.96 3.99
C CYS A 125 -8.29 4.18 4.89
N LEU A 126 -7.74 5.29 4.39
CA LEU A 126 -7.72 6.58 5.06
C LEU A 126 -8.76 7.50 4.40
N TRP A 127 -9.74 7.94 5.18
CA TRP A 127 -10.72 8.94 4.76
C TRP A 127 -10.33 10.30 5.33
N ASN A 128 -10.17 11.31 4.48
CA ASN A 128 -9.91 12.67 4.93
C ASN A 128 -11.21 13.48 5.00
N ALA A 129 -11.67 13.79 6.21
CA ALA A 129 -12.89 14.55 6.47
C ALA A 129 -12.69 16.08 6.52
N THR A 130 -11.53 16.61 6.11
CA THR A 130 -11.29 18.06 6.11
C THR A 130 -11.97 18.75 4.92
N GLY A 131 -13.30 18.83 4.97
CA GLY A 131 -14.05 19.85 4.24
C GLY A 131 -13.74 21.22 4.85
N SER A 132 -13.24 22.14 4.02
CA SER A 132 -12.93 23.50 4.45
C SER A 132 -14.19 24.18 5.02
N ARG A 133 -14.16 24.50 6.32
CA ARG A 133 -14.99 25.62 6.80
C ARG A 133 -14.36 26.89 6.26
N ARG A 134 -15.18 27.71 5.61
CA ARG A 134 -14.88 29.12 5.43
C ARG A 134 -14.75 29.81 6.80
#